data_AF-A0A3L7MLP6-F1
#
_entry.id   AF-A0A3L7MLP6-F1
#
_cell.length_a   1.000
_cell.length_b   1.000
_cell.length_c   1.000
_cell.angle_alpha   90.00
_cell.angle_beta   90.00
_cell.angle_gamma   90.00
#
_symmetry.space_group_name_H-M   'P 1'
#
loop_
_entity.id
_entity.type
_entity.pdbx_description
1 polymer ?
#
loop_
_entity_poly.entity_id
_entity_poly.type
_entity_poly.pdbx_seq_one_letter_code
_entity_poly.pdbx_strand_id
1 'polypeptide(L)'
;MANRHRPGNTGDWAIDQRGTDQRTPRCVSCVDCATATQRWTRRSDPGPHWHLVPTRNGRNQHRPELVGRHPHPDCCTTQRLLDEDPLMTGETIVVALLMAGLGGGCLFLTLLTLPGNWAILILVGAAQLWSLSGDGAPLYSGWTLVALFMLAILGEVCETAMGAAGARAGGARGRGAWGAVLGSFAGALLGTVLLAFIPLAGTLAGALIGAAVGAFIGEMTYGDRSAISLVLPAAAAAAGRMAGVIVKFAFGVAIWLVAVIGALWN
;
A
#
# COMPACT_ATOMS: atom_id res chain seq x y z
N MET A 1 30.61 32.83 87.42
CA MET A 1 29.91 33.29 86.19
C MET A 1 29.96 32.12 85.21
N ALA A 2 28.94 31.25 85.26
CA ALA A 2 27.84 31.17 84.28
C ALA A 2 28.33 30.58 82.93
N ASN A 3 28.26 29.26 82.67
CA ASN A 3 27.12 28.37 82.34
C ASN A 3 26.82 28.30 80.82
N ARG A 4 26.93 27.06 80.27
CA ARG A 4 26.13 26.42 79.18
C ARG A 4 26.22 26.98 77.74
N HIS A 5 26.04 26.21 76.66
CA HIS A 5 25.58 24.83 76.42
C HIS A 5 26.02 24.41 74.99
N ARG A 6 26.39 23.13 74.78
CA ARG A 6 26.11 22.41 73.52
C ARG A 6 24.65 21.92 73.54
N PRO A 7 24.03 21.70 72.37
CA PRO A 7 23.72 20.33 71.89
C PRO A 7 24.11 20.19 70.40
N GLY A 8 24.35 19.04 69.76
CA GLY A 8 23.79 17.68 69.82
C GLY A 8 23.56 17.29 68.34
N ASN A 9 24.35 16.36 67.78
CA ASN A 9 23.97 14.96 67.46
C ASN A 9 22.73 14.90 66.53
N THR A 10 22.75 14.32 65.31
CA THR A 10 22.84 12.87 65.01
C THR A 10 22.85 12.58 63.49
N GLY A 11 23.53 11.50 63.07
CA GLY A 11 23.30 10.75 61.81
C GLY A 11 24.38 10.93 60.73
N ASP A 12 25.37 10.03 60.60
CA ASP A 12 25.36 8.86 59.68
C ASP A 12 24.77 9.22 58.31
N TRP A 13 25.51 9.19 57.18
CA TRP A 13 26.23 8.04 56.62
C TRP A 13 27.45 8.46 55.78
N ALA A 14 28.47 7.61 55.81
CA ALA A 14 29.59 7.58 54.86
C ALA A 14 29.12 7.36 53.42
N ILE A 15 29.95 7.78 52.45
CA ILE A 15 30.52 6.96 51.35
C ILE A 15 31.31 7.90 50.40
N ASP A 16 32.63 7.66 50.35
CA ASP A 16 33.55 7.97 49.25
C ASP A 16 32.93 7.63 47.89
N GLN A 17 33.07 8.47 46.86
CA GLN A 17 33.44 8.06 45.49
C GLN A 17 33.80 9.25 44.60
N ARG A 18 34.88 9.05 43.84
CA ARG A 18 35.39 9.83 42.71
C ARG A 18 34.30 10.22 41.71
N GLY A 19 34.38 11.43 41.16
CA GLY A 19 33.56 11.83 40.02
C GLY A 19 34.04 13.13 39.39
N THR A 20 34.90 13.01 38.38
CA THR A 20 35.28 14.07 37.46
C THR A 20 34.02 14.68 36.81
N ASP A 21 33.65 15.90 37.18
CA ASP A 21 32.55 16.64 36.57
C ASP A 21 32.99 17.18 35.20
N GLN A 22 33.00 16.30 34.20
CA GLN A 22 33.07 16.68 32.79
C GLN A 22 31.72 17.30 32.39
N ARG A 23 31.61 18.63 32.47
CA ARG A 23 30.52 19.36 31.82
C ARG A 23 30.72 19.34 30.30
N THR A 24 30.23 18.29 29.65
CA THR A 24 29.98 18.31 28.20
C THR A 24 28.75 19.20 27.93
N PRO A 25 28.86 20.27 27.12
CA PRO A 25 27.69 21.04 26.72
C PRO A 25 26.80 20.19 25.80
N ARG A 26 25.55 19.96 26.19
CA ARG A 26 24.51 19.43 25.31
C ARG A 26 24.19 20.50 24.26
N CYS A 27 24.60 20.30 23.02
CA CYS A 27 24.14 21.12 21.90
C CYS A 27 22.69 20.70 21.58
N VAL A 28 21.73 21.62 21.74
CA VAL A 28 20.30 21.34 21.58
C VAL A 28 19.80 21.78 20.19
N SER A 29 20.64 22.43 19.38
CA SER A 29 20.29 22.91 18.04
C SER A 29 21.52 23.01 17.13
N CYS A 30 21.33 22.83 15.81
CA CYS A 30 22.38 23.00 14.80
C CYS A 30 23.03 24.40 14.82
N VAL A 31 22.27 25.42 15.23
CA VAL A 31 22.77 26.80 15.37
C VAL A 31 23.80 26.90 16.50
N ASP A 32 23.64 26.12 17.57
CA ASP A 32 24.58 26.10 18.69
C ASP A 32 25.93 25.46 18.29
N CYS A 33 25.89 24.46 17.39
CA CYS A 33 27.08 23.75 16.95
C CYS A 33 27.96 24.59 16.00
N ALA A 34 27.35 25.34 15.08
CA ALA A 34 28.06 26.27 14.19
C ALA A 34 28.69 27.44 14.97
N THR A 35 28.03 27.90 16.02
CA THR A 35 28.54 28.98 16.87
C THR A 35 29.69 28.50 17.76
N ALA A 36 29.67 27.24 18.20
CA ALA A 36 30.76 26.62 18.96
C ALA A 36 32.04 26.42 18.11
N THR A 37 31.90 26.04 16.84
CA THR A 37 33.04 25.90 15.91
C THR A 37 33.67 27.25 15.58
N GLN A 38 32.86 28.31 15.36
CA GLN A 38 33.42 29.65 15.16
C GLN A 38 34.13 30.21 16.39
N ARG A 39 33.67 29.89 17.60
CA ARG A 39 34.33 30.30 18.86
C ARG A 39 35.69 29.63 19.05
N TRP A 40 35.88 28.40 18.53
CA TRP A 40 37.17 27.70 18.56
C TRP A 40 38.19 28.27 17.55
N THR A 41 37.76 28.77 16.40
CA THR A 41 38.68 29.35 15.40
C THR A 41 39.29 30.71 15.80
N ARG A 42 38.79 31.37 16.86
CA ARG A 42 39.32 32.66 17.35
C ARG A 42 40.35 32.57 18.47
N ARG A 43 40.63 31.39 19.02
CA ARG A 43 41.82 31.20 19.86
C ARG A 43 42.97 30.78 18.95
N SER A 44 43.84 31.74 18.70
CA SER A 44 45.16 31.54 18.11
C SER A 44 45.93 30.50 18.93
N ASP A 45 45.90 29.24 18.51
CA ASP A 45 46.85 28.25 18.98
C ASP A 45 48.22 28.54 18.35
N PRO A 46 49.29 28.68 19.14
CA PRO A 46 50.64 28.67 18.63
C PRO A 46 50.98 27.25 18.12
N GLY A 47 51.81 27.18 17.09
CA GLY A 47 52.18 25.94 16.39
C GLY A 47 52.79 24.84 17.28
N PRO A 48 53.10 23.67 16.71
CA PRO A 48 53.48 22.50 17.48
C PRO A 48 54.81 22.72 18.23
N HIS A 49 54.74 22.73 19.56
CA HIS A 49 55.91 22.74 20.43
C HIS A 49 56.49 21.32 20.49
N TRP A 50 57.67 21.12 19.91
CA TRP A 50 58.41 19.85 19.99
C TRP A 50 59.16 19.76 21.33
N HIS A 51 58.63 18.99 22.28
CA HIS A 51 59.42 18.58 23.45
C HIS A 51 60.23 17.32 23.11
N LEU A 52 61.54 17.49 22.97
CA LEU A 52 62.49 16.38 22.87
C LEU A 52 62.65 15.73 24.25
N VAL A 53 62.19 14.50 24.41
CA VAL A 53 62.46 13.64 25.57
C VAL A 53 63.71 12.80 25.26
N PRO A 54 64.77 12.82 26.08
CA PRO A 54 65.93 11.97 25.84
C PRO A 54 65.59 10.53 26.23
N THR A 55 65.65 9.61 25.27
CA THR A 55 65.46 8.17 25.50
C THR A 55 66.72 7.56 26.11
N ARG A 56 66.65 7.18 27.40
CA ARG A 56 67.62 6.26 28.01
C ARG A 56 67.09 4.83 27.86
N ASN A 57 67.81 4.08 27.04
CA ASN A 57 67.95 2.62 26.97
C ASN A 57 67.12 1.77 27.95
N GLY A 58 66.30 0.86 27.41
CA GLY A 58 65.69 -0.21 28.20
C GLY A 58 64.45 -0.82 27.57
N ARG A 59 64.63 -2.00 26.96
CA ARG A 59 63.64 -3.07 26.70
C ARG A 59 62.18 -2.74 27.04
N ASN A 60 61.36 -2.61 25.99
CA ASN A 60 60.13 -3.37 25.76
C ASN A 60 59.38 -2.69 24.61
N GLN A 61 59.36 -3.35 23.45
CA GLN A 61 58.54 -2.94 22.32
C GLN A 61 57.07 -3.18 22.65
N HIS A 62 56.41 -2.21 23.26
CA HIS A 62 54.98 -2.02 23.07
C HIS A 62 54.82 -1.00 21.95
N ARG A 63 54.42 -1.47 20.76
CA ARG A 63 53.92 -0.60 19.69
C ARG A 63 52.87 0.33 20.30
N PRO A 64 52.95 1.65 20.11
CA PRO A 64 51.79 2.49 20.34
C PRO A 64 50.74 2.07 19.32
N GLU A 65 49.73 1.35 19.80
CA GLU A 65 48.50 1.13 19.06
C GLU A 65 47.94 2.52 18.78
N LEU A 66 47.88 2.87 17.50
CA LEU A 66 47.17 4.04 17.01
C LEU A 66 45.71 3.84 17.40
N VAL A 67 45.32 4.31 18.58
CA VAL A 67 43.91 4.52 18.91
C VAL A 67 43.48 5.68 18.02
N GLY A 68 43.12 5.34 16.79
CA GLY A 68 42.38 6.22 15.92
C GLY A 68 41.16 6.65 16.71
N ARG A 69 41.03 7.96 17.00
CA ARG A 69 39.76 8.52 17.40
C ARG A 69 38.76 8.11 16.32
N HIS A 70 37.88 7.17 16.61
CA HIS A 70 36.67 7.02 15.81
C HIS A 70 35.98 8.39 15.83
N PRO A 71 35.73 9.01 14.67
CA PRO A 71 34.94 10.22 14.65
C PRO A 71 33.60 9.88 15.32
N HIS A 72 33.28 10.64 16.37
CA HIS A 72 31.93 10.61 16.94
C HIS A 72 30.97 10.84 15.76
N PRO A 73 29.96 9.98 15.52
CA PRO A 73 28.99 10.26 14.48
C PRO A 73 28.38 11.62 14.79
N ASP A 74 28.52 12.56 13.84
CA ASP A 74 28.02 13.92 14.00
C ASP A 74 26.55 13.84 14.42
N CYS A 75 26.15 14.58 15.46
CA CYS A 75 24.73 14.67 15.86
C CYS A 75 23.82 15.02 14.66
N CYS A 76 24.33 15.80 13.70
CA CYS A 76 23.64 16.09 12.44
C CYS A 76 23.43 14.86 11.55
N THR A 77 24.37 13.92 11.53
CA THR A 77 24.25 12.66 10.81
C THR A 77 23.20 11.78 11.46
N THR A 78 23.17 11.72 12.80
CA THR A 78 22.14 10.97 13.53
C THR A 78 20.75 11.58 13.37
N GLN A 79 20.65 12.91 13.30
CA GLN A 79 19.37 13.61 13.10
C GLN A 79 18.87 13.49 11.66
N ARG A 80 19.76 13.57 10.67
CA ARG A 80 19.42 13.24 9.28
C ARG A 80 19.03 11.76 9.14
N LEU A 81 19.63 10.84 9.89
CA LEU A 81 19.25 9.41 9.89
C LEU A 81 17.94 9.10 10.63
N LEU A 82 17.42 10.02 11.47
CA LEU A 82 16.13 9.89 12.15
C LEU A 82 15.00 10.66 11.44
N ASP A 83 15.32 11.71 10.68
CA ASP A 83 14.38 12.37 9.76
C ASP A 83 14.17 11.54 8.47
N GLU A 84 15.14 10.70 8.11
CA GLU A 84 15.06 9.75 7.00
C GLU A 84 14.52 8.40 7.49
N ASP A 85 13.40 8.38 8.22
CA ASP A 85 12.62 7.16 8.32
C ASP A 85 12.18 6.79 6.88
N PRO A 86 12.60 5.64 6.31
CA PRO A 86 12.24 5.25 4.94
C PRO A 86 10.77 4.84 4.79
N LEU A 87 9.91 5.26 5.71
CA LEU A 87 8.60 4.68 5.93
C LEU A 87 7.50 5.72 5.66
N MET A 88 7.22 5.91 4.38
CA MET A 88 6.05 6.63 3.84
C MET A 88 6.14 8.16 3.84
N THR A 89 6.58 8.73 2.72
CA THR A 89 6.31 10.15 2.42
C THR A 89 4.80 10.40 2.46
N GLY A 90 4.35 11.55 2.96
CA GLY A 90 2.92 11.84 3.08
C GLY A 90 2.13 11.69 1.77
N GLU A 91 2.81 11.83 0.62
CA GLU A 91 2.25 11.61 -0.70
C GLU A 91 1.87 10.13 -0.96
N THR A 92 2.71 9.16 -0.61
CA THR A 92 2.41 7.74 -0.83
C THR A 92 1.27 7.26 0.06
N ILE A 93 1.17 7.78 1.28
CA ILE A 93 0.03 7.54 2.17
C ILE A 93 -1.26 8.04 1.53
N VAL A 94 -1.27 9.25 0.98
CA VAL A 94 -2.46 9.81 0.33
C VAL A 94 -2.88 8.97 -0.87
N VAL A 95 -1.94 8.58 -1.74
CA VAL A 95 -2.22 7.72 -2.90
C VAL A 95 -2.76 6.36 -2.47
N ALA A 96 -2.18 5.74 -1.45
CA ALA A 96 -2.65 4.45 -0.94
C ALA A 96 -4.07 4.55 -0.33
N LEU A 97 -4.38 5.63 0.40
CA LEU A 97 -5.72 5.87 0.92
C LEU A 97 -6.74 6.11 -0.19
N LEU A 98 -6.37 6.86 -1.23
CA LEU A 98 -7.20 7.07 -2.42
C LEU A 98 -7.44 5.75 -3.14
N MET A 99 -6.41 4.91 -3.31
CA MET A 99 -6.54 3.60 -3.93
C MET A 99 -7.42 2.66 -3.10
N ALA A 100 -7.28 2.68 -1.78
CA ALA A 100 -8.12 1.91 -0.88
C ALA A 100 -9.59 2.33 -0.97
N GLY A 101 -9.87 3.64 -0.87
CA GLY A 101 -11.23 4.18 -0.90
C GLY A 101 -11.87 4.12 -2.28
N LEU A 102 -11.26 4.75 -3.29
CA LEU A 102 -11.81 4.82 -4.65
C LEU A 102 -11.76 3.45 -5.36
N GLY A 103 -10.68 2.70 -5.19
CA GLY A 103 -10.57 1.34 -5.71
C GLY A 103 -11.58 0.40 -5.07
N GLY A 104 -11.82 0.53 -3.76
CA GLY A 104 -12.91 -0.18 -3.07
C GLY A 104 -14.29 0.20 -3.61
N GLY A 105 -14.52 1.49 -3.91
CA GLY A 105 -15.72 1.95 -4.63
C GLY A 105 -15.86 1.34 -6.02
N CYS A 106 -14.76 1.12 -6.75
CA CYS A 106 -14.78 0.45 -8.05
C CYS A 106 -15.15 -1.04 -7.95
N LEU A 107 -14.87 -1.70 -6.82
CA LEU A 107 -15.36 -3.07 -6.58
C LEU A 107 -16.89 -3.10 -6.50
N PHE A 108 -17.53 -2.06 -5.96
CA PHE A 108 -18.98 -1.94 -5.96
C PHE A 108 -19.54 -1.87 -7.39
N LEU A 109 -18.85 -1.18 -8.31
CA LEU A 109 -19.23 -1.15 -9.73
C LEU A 109 -19.19 -2.55 -10.35
N THR A 110 -18.27 -3.41 -9.92
CA THR A 110 -18.20 -4.80 -10.40
C THR A 110 -19.45 -5.60 -10.02
N LEU A 111 -20.02 -5.35 -8.83
CA LEU A 111 -21.28 -5.97 -8.39
C LEU A 111 -22.49 -5.46 -9.19
N LEU A 112 -22.40 -4.23 -9.69
CA LEU A 112 -23.38 -3.66 -10.62
C LEU A 112 -23.24 -4.22 -12.04
N THR A 113 -22.39 -5.22 -12.30
CA THR A 113 -22.09 -5.73 -13.65
C THR A 113 -21.44 -4.70 -14.58
N LEU A 114 -20.93 -3.59 -14.03
CA LEU A 114 -20.12 -2.62 -14.77
C LEU A 114 -18.66 -3.10 -14.91
N PRO A 115 -17.88 -2.49 -15.82
CA PRO A 115 -16.44 -2.76 -15.98
C PRO A 115 -15.59 -2.18 -14.80
N GLY A 116 -15.90 -2.55 -13.56
CA GLY A 116 -15.25 -2.01 -12.35
C GLY A 116 -13.75 -2.30 -12.26
N ASN A 117 -13.31 -3.48 -12.71
CA ASN A 117 -11.87 -3.82 -12.78
C ASN A 117 -11.10 -2.86 -13.69
N TRP A 118 -11.72 -2.38 -14.76
CA TRP A 118 -11.12 -1.38 -15.66
C TRP A 118 -11.01 -0.01 -14.99
N ALA A 119 -11.99 0.37 -14.17
CA ALA A 119 -11.93 1.61 -13.39
C ALA A 119 -10.76 1.58 -12.40
N ILE A 120 -10.47 0.43 -11.77
CA ILE A 120 -9.28 0.27 -10.92
C ILE A 120 -8.00 0.45 -11.74
N LEU A 121 -7.90 -0.12 -12.95
CA LEU A 121 -6.73 0.06 -13.82
C LEU A 121 -6.53 1.52 -14.23
N ILE A 122 -7.61 2.24 -14.52
CA ILE A 122 -7.55 3.69 -14.81
C ILE A 122 -7.03 4.44 -13.59
N LEU A 123 -7.48 4.09 -12.38
CA LEU A 123 -7.01 4.70 -11.14
C LEU A 123 -5.51 4.42 -10.91
N VAL A 124 -5.06 3.19 -11.15
CA VAL A 124 -3.64 2.81 -11.11
C VAL A 124 -2.83 3.63 -12.11
N GLY A 125 -3.30 3.74 -13.35
CA GLY A 125 -2.65 4.55 -14.38
C GLY A 125 -2.61 6.05 -14.05
N ALA A 126 -3.68 6.58 -13.46
CA ALA A 126 -3.74 7.97 -13.01
C ALA A 126 -2.76 8.24 -11.87
N ALA A 127 -2.69 7.34 -10.88
CA ALA A 127 -1.70 7.42 -9.80
C ALA A 127 -0.27 7.37 -10.35
N GLN A 128 0.00 6.42 -11.27
CA GLN A 128 1.29 6.28 -11.95
C GLN A 128 1.69 7.58 -12.68
N LEU A 129 0.78 8.19 -13.42
CA LEU A 129 1.05 9.43 -14.17
C LEU A 129 1.25 10.63 -13.24
N TRP A 130 0.50 10.70 -12.14
CA TRP A 130 0.63 11.74 -11.13
C TRP A 130 2.03 11.74 -10.54
N SER A 131 2.52 10.58 -10.10
CA SER A 131 3.86 10.44 -9.51
C SER A 131 4.97 10.80 -10.49
N LEU A 132 4.86 10.35 -11.75
CA LEU A 132 5.83 10.69 -12.79
C LEU A 132 5.84 12.19 -13.16
N SER A 133 4.73 12.90 -12.94
CA SER A 133 4.63 14.34 -13.22
C SER A 133 5.30 15.21 -12.15
N GLY A 134 5.50 14.68 -10.94
CA GLY A 134 6.11 15.38 -9.81
C GLY A 134 7.60 15.10 -9.61
N ASP A 135 8.32 14.69 -10.66
CA ASP A 135 9.70 14.16 -10.61
C ASP A 135 9.85 12.89 -9.72
N GLY A 136 8.75 12.20 -9.43
CA GLY A 136 8.72 10.98 -8.64
C GLY A 136 9.15 9.74 -9.41
N ALA A 137 9.58 8.71 -8.66
CA ALA A 137 9.88 7.39 -9.21
C ALA A 137 8.58 6.66 -9.62
N PRO A 138 8.63 5.72 -10.59
CA PRO A 138 7.44 4.97 -10.98
C PRO A 138 6.81 4.19 -9.81
N LEU A 139 5.55 4.48 -9.47
CA LEU A 139 4.80 3.78 -8.40
C LEU A 139 4.67 2.27 -8.61
N TYR A 140 4.46 1.86 -9.87
CA TYR A 140 4.25 0.46 -10.24
C TYR A 140 5.24 0.03 -11.29
N SER A 141 5.81 -1.17 -11.09
CA SER A 141 6.63 -1.79 -12.13
C SER A 141 5.80 -2.12 -13.37
N GLY A 142 6.41 -2.08 -14.55
CA GLY A 142 5.73 -2.47 -15.80
C GLY A 142 5.14 -3.88 -15.76
N TRP A 143 5.81 -4.82 -15.07
CA TRP A 143 5.30 -6.18 -14.86
C TRP A 143 4.04 -6.21 -13.99
N THR A 144 3.97 -5.37 -12.95
CA THR A 144 2.77 -5.22 -12.12
C THR A 144 1.60 -4.74 -12.97
N LEU A 145 1.81 -3.72 -13.82
CA LEU A 145 0.76 -3.20 -14.70
C LEU A 145 0.25 -4.25 -15.69
N VAL A 146 1.15 -5.03 -16.30
CA VAL A 146 0.76 -6.15 -17.18
C VAL A 146 -0.02 -7.21 -16.40
N ALA A 147 0.42 -7.58 -15.19
CA ALA A 147 -0.28 -8.56 -14.37
C ALA A 147 -1.70 -8.10 -14.00
N LEU A 148 -1.87 -6.85 -13.59
CA LEU A 148 -3.18 -6.27 -13.28
C LEU A 148 -4.10 -6.24 -14.52
N PHE A 149 -3.55 -5.86 -15.68
CA PHE A 149 -4.28 -5.86 -16.94
C PHE A 149 -4.76 -7.27 -17.33
N MET A 150 -3.90 -8.28 -17.19
CA MET A 150 -4.26 -9.67 -17.47
C MET A 150 -5.32 -10.19 -16.51
N LEU A 151 -5.25 -9.88 -15.22
CA LEU A 151 -6.29 -10.22 -14.25
C LEU A 151 -7.64 -9.58 -14.59
N ALA A 152 -7.64 -8.32 -15.05
CA ALA A 152 -8.87 -7.64 -15.45
C ALA A 152 -9.53 -8.32 -16.65
N ILE A 153 -8.74 -8.68 -17.67
CA ILE A 153 -9.22 -9.44 -18.83
C ILE A 153 -9.78 -10.79 -18.40
N LEU A 154 -9.03 -11.53 -17.58
CA LEU A 154 -9.47 -12.85 -17.11
C LEU A 154 -10.80 -12.76 -16.36
N GLY A 155 -10.98 -11.75 -15.49
CA GLY A 155 -12.25 -11.51 -14.81
C GLY A 155 -13.42 -11.28 -15.77
N GLU A 156 -13.24 -10.45 -16.81
CA GLU A 156 -14.26 -10.16 -17.81
C GLU A 156 -14.62 -11.39 -18.66
N VAL A 157 -13.59 -12.13 -19.08
CA VAL A 157 -13.75 -13.37 -19.85
C VAL A 157 -14.46 -14.42 -19.00
N CYS A 158 -14.07 -14.60 -17.74
CA CYS A 158 -14.74 -15.55 -16.84
C CYS A 158 -16.21 -15.18 -16.62
N GLU A 159 -16.54 -13.90 -16.41
CA GLU A 159 -17.93 -13.47 -16.18
C GLU A 159 -18.83 -13.80 -17.38
N THR A 160 -18.38 -13.49 -18.58
CA THR A 160 -19.13 -13.70 -19.82
C THR A 160 -19.16 -15.19 -20.20
N ALA A 161 -18.04 -15.88 -20.05
CA ALA A 161 -17.94 -17.31 -20.34
C ALA A 161 -18.80 -18.16 -19.40
N MET A 162 -18.87 -17.83 -18.11
CA MET A 162 -19.68 -18.60 -17.15
C MET A 162 -21.17 -18.47 -17.42
N GLY A 163 -21.66 -17.31 -17.88
CA GLY A 163 -23.06 -17.17 -18.33
C GLY A 163 -23.37 -18.06 -19.54
N ALA A 164 -22.52 -18.04 -20.56
CA ALA A 164 -22.67 -18.87 -21.75
C ALA A 164 -22.50 -20.37 -21.45
N ALA A 165 -21.52 -20.73 -20.61
CA ALA A 165 -21.26 -22.09 -20.18
C ALA A 165 -22.40 -22.63 -19.32
N GLY A 166 -22.97 -21.81 -18.42
CA GLY A 166 -24.16 -22.15 -17.65
C GLY A 166 -25.35 -22.48 -18.55
N ALA A 167 -25.62 -21.64 -19.56
CA ALA A 167 -26.66 -21.91 -20.55
C ALA A 167 -26.44 -23.25 -21.26
N ARG A 168 -25.21 -23.51 -21.72
CA ARG A 168 -24.85 -24.77 -22.40
C ARG A 168 -24.93 -25.98 -21.48
N ALA A 169 -24.54 -25.85 -20.22
CA ALA A 169 -24.67 -26.91 -19.21
C ALA A 169 -26.13 -27.29 -18.97
N GLY A 170 -27.06 -26.33 -19.08
CA GLY A 170 -28.50 -26.59 -19.07
C GLY A 170 -29.07 -27.12 -20.39
N GLY A 171 -28.25 -27.29 -21.44
CA GLY A 171 -28.65 -27.85 -22.74
C GLY A 171 -28.89 -26.83 -23.85
N ALA A 172 -28.54 -25.55 -23.66
CA ALA A 172 -28.63 -24.54 -24.71
C ALA A 172 -27.64 -24.81 -25.86
N ARG A 173 -28.04 -24.47 -27.08
CA ARG A 173 -27.21 -24.43 -28.28
C ARG A 173 -26.54 -23.06 -28.43
N GLY A 174 -25.84 -22.87 -29.55
CA GLY A 174 -25.07 -21.64 -29.82
C GLY A 174 -25.89 -20.35 -29.72
N ARG A 175 -27.11 -20.33 -30.27
CA ARG A 175 -27.99 -19.15 -30.22
C ARG A 175 -28.51 -18.87 -28.82
N GLY A 176 -28.84 -19.89 -28.03
CA GLY A 176 -29.20 -19.72 -26.61
C GLY A 176 -28.03 -19.19 -25.77
N ALA A 177 -26.81 -19.70 -26.00
CA ALA A 177 -25.63 -19.22 -25.28
C ALA A 177 -25.31 -17.74 -25.57
N TRP A 178 -25.34 -17.33 -26.84
CA TRP A 178 -25.16 -15.92 -27.23
C TRP A 178 -26.33 -15.04 -26.78
N GLY A 179 -27.55 -15.57 -26.85
CA GLY A 179 -28.75 -14.93 -26.31
C GLY A 179 -28.61 -14.63 -24.83
N ALA A 180 -28.04 -15.54 -24.03
CA ALA A 180 -27.78 -15.31 -22.61
C ALA A 180 -26.83 -14.14 -22.37
N VAL A 181 -25.75 -14.04 -23.15
CA VAL A 181 -24.77 -12.96 -23.02
C VAL A 181 -25.42 -11.61 -23.33
N LEU A 182 -26.02 -11.48 -24.53
CA LEU A 182 -26.67 -10.23 -24.97
C LEU A 182 -27.85 -9.85 -24.09
N GLY A 183 -28.65 -10.84 -23.71
CA GLY A 183 -29.77 -10.66 -22.79
C GLY A 183 -29.31 -10.19 -21.42
N SER A 184 -28.19 -10.68 -20.89
CA SER A 184 -27.65 -10.21 -19.61
C SER A 184 -27.25 -8.73 -19.65
N PHE A 185 -26.62 -8.27 -20.74
CA PHE A 185 -26.24 -6.87 -20.90
C PHE A 185 -27.47 -5.97 -21.05
N ALA A 186 -28.41 -6.35 -21.93
CA ALA A 186 -29.65 -5.59 -22.11
C ALA A 186 -30.49 -5.56 -20.83
N GLY A 187 -30.59 -6.70 -20.14
CA GLY A 187 -31.30 -6.85 -18.88
C GLY A 187 -30.64 -6.04 -17.76
N ALA A 188 -29.31 -6.01 -17.67
CA ALA A 188 -28.59 -5.15 -16.72
C ALA A 188 -28.96 -3.68 -16.92
N LEU A 189 -28.87 -3.18 -18.16
CA LEU A 189 -29.20 -1.79 -18.50
C LEU A 189 -30.66 -1.45 -18.16
N LEU A 190 -31.60 -2.31 -18.56
CA LEU A 190 -33.01 -2.13 -18.25
C LEU A 190 -33.26 -2.20 -16.75
N GLY A 191 -32.61 -3.13 -16.04
CA GLY A 191 -32.68 -3.29 -14.60
C GLY A 191 -32.20 -2.05 -13.86
N THR A 192 -31.10 -1.44 -14.30
CA THR A 192 -30.58 -0.18 -13.73
C THR A 192 -31.60 0.96 -13.85
N VAL A 193 -32.25 1.09 -15.02
CA VAL A 193 -33.20 2.18 -15.27
C VAL A 193 -34.55 1.93 -14.57
N LEU A 194 -35.08 0.72 -14.68
CA LEU A 194 -36.40 0.37 -14.14
C LEU A 194 -36.40 0.24 -12.62
N LEU A 195 -35.29 -0.22 -12.02
CA LEU A 195 -35.14 -0.42 -10.58
C LEU A 195 -34.11 0.56 -10.00
N ALA A 196 -34.10 1.80 -10.49
CA ALA A 196 -33.18 2.85 -10.06
C ALA A 196 -33.21 3.13 -8.55
N PHE A 197 -34.31 2.79 -7.85
CA PHE A 197 -34.43 2.91 -6.40
C PHE A 197 -33.45 2.00 -5.64
N ILE A 198 -33.07 0.84 -6.20
CA ILE A 198 -32.08 -0.07 -5.63
C ILE A 198 -31.11 -0.49 -6.74
N PRO A 199 -30.08 0.35 -7.04
CA PRO A 199 -29.23 0.17 -8.22
C PRO A 199 -28.57 -1.21 -8.30
N LEU A 200 -28.14 -1.75 -7.15
CA LEU A 200 -27.47 -3.05 -7.07
C LEU A 200 -28.42 -4.21 -7.33
N ALA A 201 -29.54 -4.26 -6.62
CA ALA A 201 -30.53 -5.31 -6.83
C ALA A 201 -31.13 -5.23 -8.23
N GLY A 202 -31.38 -4.02 -8.73
CA GLY A 202 -31.96 -3.77 -10.04
C GLY A 202 -31.07 -4.26 -11.18
N THR A 203 -29.81 -3.87 -11.18
CA THR A 203 -28.88 -4.23 -12.25
C THR A 203 -28.55 -5.73 -12.23
N LEU A 204 -28.32 -6.30 -11.03
CA LEU A 204 -28.05 -7.73 -10.91
C LEU A 204 -29.27 -8.57 -11.30
N ALA A 205 -30.46 -8.26 -10.76
CA ALA A 205 -31.68 -8.98 -11.13
C ALA A 205 -31.98 -8.84 -12.63
N GLY A 206 -31.81 -7.64 -13.18
CA GLY A 206 -31.92 -7.37 -14.61
C GLY A 206 -30.96 -8.24 -15.43
N ALA A 207 -29.70 -8.34 -15.04
CA ALA A 207 -28.70 -9.16 -15.71
C ALA A 207 -29.07 -10.66 -15.68
N LEU A 208 -29.53 -11.17 -14.53
CA LEU A 208 -29.90 -12.58 -14.38
C LEU A 208 -31.17 -12.93 -15.16
N ILE A 209 -32.22 -12.09 -15.07
CA ILE A 209 -33.47 -12.27 -15.81
C ILE A 209 -33.20 -12.12 -17.31
N GLY A 210 -32.43 -11.11 -17.69
CA GLY A 210 -32.00 -10.88 -19.06
C GLY A 210 -31.23 -12.06 -19.63
N ALA A 211 -30.32 -12.67 -18.86
CA ALA A 211 -29.61 -13.88 -19.28
C ALA A 211 -30.56 -15.05 -19.53
N ALA A 212 -31.52 -15.29 -18.61
CA ALA A 212 -32.49 -16.36 -18.75
C ALA A 212 -33.43 -16.15 -19.95
N VAL A 213 -33.98 -14.94 -20.10
CA VAL A 213 -34.88 -14.58 -21.22
C VAL A 213 -34.12 -14.62 -22.55
N GLY A 214 -32.91 -14.09 -22.59
CA GLY A 214 -32.07 -14.11 -23.78
C GLY A 214 -31.73 -15.54 -24.21
N ALA A 215 -31.39 -16.42 -23.26
CA ALA A 215 -31.17 -17.84 -23.54
C ALA A 215 -32.43 -18.53 -24.07
N PHE A 216 -33.57 -18.26 -23.44
CA PHE A 216 -34.86 -18.82 -23.83
C PHE A 216 -35.26 -18.40 -25.25
N ILE A 217 -35.21 -17.09 -25.56
CA ILE A 217 -35.51 -16.55 -26.89
C ILE A 217 -34.54 -17.13 -27.92
N GLY A 218 -33.24 -17.17 -27.59
CA GLY A 218 -32.21 -17.73 -28.46
C GLY A 218 -32.47 -19.18 -28.85
N GLU A 219 -32.90 -20.01 -27.89
CA GLU A 219 -33.29 -21.40 -28.17
C GLU A 219 -34.62 -21.50 -28.94
N MET A 220 -35.60 -20.64 -28.64
CA MET A 220 -36.91 -20.66 -29.31
C MET A 220 -36.77 -20.43 -30.83
N THR A 221 -35.73 -19.71 -31.28
CA THR A 221 -35.47 -19.51 -32.70
C THR A 221 -35.19 -20.79 -33.50
N TYR A 222 -34.89 -21.92 -32.85
CA TYR A 222 -34.77 -23.22 -33.52
C TYR A 222 -36.12 -23.90 -33.78
N GLY A 223 -37.15 -23.62 -32.97
CA GLY A 223 -38.51 -24.15 -33.16
C GLY A 223 -38.68 -25.66 -32.97
N ASP A 224 -37.66 -26.39 -32.52
CA ASP A 224 -37.65 -27.85 -32.43
C ASP A 224 -37.87 -28.41 -31.01
N ARG A 225 -38.02 -27.52 -30.03
CA ARG A 225 -38.15 -27.85 -28.60
C ARG A 225 -39.39 -27.21 -27.99
N SER A 226 -40.00 -27.88 -27.03
CA SER A 226 -41.13 -27.33 -26.28
C SER A 226 -40.65 -26.26 -25.28
N ALA A 227 -41.49 -25.25 -25.01
CA ALA A 227 -41.13 -24.16 -24.10
C ALA A 227 -40.68 -24.64 -22.71
N ILE A 228 -41.29 -25.70 -22.18
CA ILE A 228 -40.93 -26.25 -20.86
C ILE A 228 -39.51 -26.83 -20.83
N SER A 229 -39.03 -27.39 -21.96
CA SER A 229 -37.67 -27.91 -22.07
C SER A 229 -36.59 -26.81 -22.13
N LEU A 230 -36.99 -25.56 -22.40
CA LEU A 230 -36.10 -24.40 -22.46
C LEU A 230 -35.90 -23.71 -21.10
N VAL A 231 -36.74 -24.04 -20.11
CA VAL A 231 -36.65 -23.46 -18.75
C VAL A 231 -35.35 -23.85 -18.05
N LEU A 232 -34.91 -25.10 -18.21
CA LEU A 232 -33.65 -25.58 -17.63
C LEU A 232 -32.42 -24.84 -18.19
N PRO A 233 -32.24 -24.71 -19.53
CA PRO A 233 -31.21 -23.85 -20.11
C PRO A 233 -31.25 -22.40 -19.64
N ALA A 234 -32.45 -21.82 -19.53
CA ALA A 234 -32.62 -20.43 -19.08
C ALA A 234 -32.22 -20.23 -17.61
N ALA A 235 -32.64 -21.13 -16.73
CA ALA A 235 -32.25 -21.10 -15.32
C ALA A 235 -30.74 -21.31 -15.15
N ALA A 236 -30.15 -22.23 -15.91
CA ALA A 236 -28.72 -22.49 -15.88
C ALA A 236 -27.91 -21.30 -16.42
N ALA A 237 -28.43 -20.55 -17.39
CA ALA A 237 -27.83 -19.30 -17.87
C ALA A 237 -27.75 -18.23 -16.77
N ALA A 238 -28.83 -18.04 -16.01
CA ALA A 238 -28.85 -17.11 -14.87
C ALA A 238 -27.87 -17.56 -13.78
N ALA A 239 -27.87 -18.85 -13.42
CA ALA A 239 -26.93 -19.39 -12.43
C ALA A 239 -25.46 -19.22 -12.87
N GLY A 240 -25.17 -19.48 -14.15
CA GLY A 240 -23.85 -19.24 -14.75
C GLY A 240 -23.44 -17.77 -14.71
N ARG A 241 -24.38 -16.85 -14.98
CA ARG A 241 -24.12 -15.41 -14.88
C ARG A 241 -23.79 -14.99 -13.46
N MET A 242 -24.53 -15.49 -12.46
CA MET A 242 -24.27 -15.21 -11.05
C MET A 242 -22.88 -15.70 -10.62
N ALA A 243 -22.52 -16.93 -10.98
CA ALA A 243 -21.19 -17.47 -10.73
C ALA A 243 -20.09 -16.61 -11.38
N GLY A 244 -20.32 -16.15 -12.61
CA GLY A 244 -19.43 -15.23 -13.31
C GLY A 244 -19.17 -13.93 -12.57
N VAL A 245 -20.22 -13.30 -12.03
CA VAL A 245 -20.10 -12.04 -11.25
C VAL A 245 -19.25 -12.26 -10.01
N ILE A 246 -19.47 -13.36 -9.28
CA ILE A 246 -18.69 -13.71 -8.08
C ILE A 246 -17.22 -13.89 -8.42
N VAL A 247 -16.91 -14.61 -9.50
CA VAL A 247 -15.53 -14.86 -9.92
C VAL A 247 -14.86 -13.57 -10.38
N LYS A 248 -15.54 -12.74 -11.17
CA LYS A 248 -15.03 -11.42 -11.58
C LYS A 248 -14.76 -10.52 -10.38
N PHE A 249 -15.65 -10.53 -9.39
CA PHE A 249 -15.45 -9.79 -8.14
C PHE A 249 -14.20 -10.26 -7.40
N ALA A 250 -13.95 -11.57 -7.32
CA ALA A 250 -12.72 -12.10 -6.73
C ALA A 250 -11.46 -11.63 -7.46
N PHE A 251 -11.47 -11.61 -8.80
CA PHE A 251 -10.39 -10.99 -9.58
C PHE A 251 -10.25 -9.50 -9.29
N GLY A 252 -11.35 -8.77 -9.18
CA GLY A 252 -11.36 -7.36 -8.79
C GLY A 252 -10.71 -7.12 -7.43
N VAL A 253 -11.04 -7.93 -6.43
CA VAL A 253 -10.42 -7.87 -5.10
C VAL A 253 -8.92 -8.11 -5.18
N ALA A 254 -8.47 -9.09 -5.97
CA ALA A 254 -7.04 -9.34 -6.18
C ALA A 254 -6.33 -8.12 -6.82
N ILE A 255 -6.91 -7.54 -7.87
CA ILE A 255 -6.40 -6.32 -8.53
C ILE A 255 -6.32 -5.18 -7.52
N TRP A 256 -7.38 -4.96 -6.74
CA TRP A 256 -7.46 -3.90 -5.75
C TRP A 256 -6.40 -4.04 -4.66
N LEU A 257 -6.23 -5.25 -4.09
CA LEU A 257 -5.22 -5.51 -3.07
C LEU A 257 -3.81 -5.26 -3.60
N VAL A 258 -3.50 -5.76 -4.80
CA VAL A 258 -2.18 -5.52 -5.43
C VAL A 258 -1.96 -4.03 -5.70
N ALA A 259 -2.99 -3.30 -6.14
CA ALA A 259 -2.90 -1.86 -6.38
C ALA A 259 -2.63 -1.06 -5.09
N VAL A 260 -3.30 -1.41 -3.98
CA VAL A 260 -3.08 -0.78 -2.67
C VAL A 260 -1.70 -1.12 -2.11
N ILE A 261 -1.32 -2.40 -2.13
CA ILE A 261 -0.01 -2.85 -1.62
C ILE A 261 1.13 -2.23 -2.45
N GLY A 262 0.98 -2.19 -3.78
CA GLY A 262 1.95 -1.56 -4.66
C GLY A 262 2.13 -0.07 -4.39
N ALA A 263 1.07 0.65 -4.02
CA ALA A 263 1.15 2.06 -3.63
C ALA A 263 1.83 2.28 -2.27
N LEU A 264 1.80 1.29 -1.36
CA LEU A 264 2.40 1.38 -0.04
C LEU A 264 3.89 1.03 -0.03
N TRP A 265 4.35 0.22 -0.98
CA TRP A 265 5.71 -0.34 -1.00
C TRP A 265 6.67 0.39 -1.92
N ASN A 266 6.27 1.56 -2.46
CA ASN A 266 7.06 2.40 -3.34
C ASN A 266 7.39 3.73 -2.66
#